data_AF-A0A1G5GE14-F1
#
_entry.id   AF-A0A1G5GE14-F1
#
_cell.length_a   1.000
_cell.length_b   1.000
_cell.length_c   1.000
_cell.angle_alpha   90.00
_cell.angle_beta   90.00
_cell.angle_gamma   90.00
#
_symmetry.space_group_name_H-M   'P 1'
#
loop_
_entity.id
_entity.type
_entity.pdbx_description
1 polymer ?
#
loop_
_entity_poly.entity_id
_entity_poly.type
_entity_poly.pdbx_seq_one_letter_code
_entity_poly.pdbx_strand_id
1 'polypeptide(L)'
;MTSKKEEEGFELHSFISGFETINTYEKTVSEKEVDAVFDEEIFIRYLLNDYCLFYSPRYEDFIKDNSIRILTTNSELAHTYNFNRSEPGVYYKDILIHEIDCIILKRVPIGSHTQISLCRDEIIVKDDVKDYLYGLHEEWKR
;
A
#
# COMPACT_ATOMS: atom_id res chain seq x y z
N MET A 1 -13.46 -18.85 34.76
CA MET A 1 -13.53 -17.39 34.97
C MET A 1 -12.70 -16.75 33.88
N THR A 2 -13.34 -16.26 32.82
CA THR A 2 -12.64 -15.53 31.76
C THR A 2 -12.38 -14.12 32.30
N SER A 3 -11.12 -13.80 32.57
CA SER A 3 -10.68 -12.48 32.99
C SER A 3 -11.13 -11.46 31.95
N LYS A 4 -12.16 -10.67 32.25
CA LYS A 4 -12.43 -9.40 31.55
C LYS A 4 -11.25 -8.48 31.87
N LYS A 5 -10.21 -8.53 31.06
CA LYS A 5 -9.25 -7.43 31.01
C LYS A 5 -10.02 -6.28 30.38
N GLU A 6 -10.37 -5.29 31.18
CA GLU A 6 -10.74 -3.98 30.66
C GLU A 6 -9.48 -3.44 29.99
N GLU A 7 -9.48 -3.42 28.66
CA GLU A 7 -8.40 -2.79 27.89
C GLU A 7 -8.60 -1.28 27.95
N GLU A 8 -7.54 -0.58 28.34
CA GLU A 8 -7.57 0.86 28.60
C GLU A 8 -8.09 1.64 27.39
N GLY A 9 -9.20 2.37 27.57
CA GLY A 9 -9.83 3.19 26.53
C GLY A 9 -10.92 2.51 25.68
N PHE A 10 -11.27 1.25 25.95
CA PHE A 10 -12.40 0.58 25.28
C PHE A 10 -13.66 0.61 26.15
N GLU A 11 -14.77 1.05 25.57
CA GLU A 11 -16.11 0.99 26.15
C GLU A 11 -16.77 -0.34 25.77
N LEU A 12 -17.29 -1.05 26.77
CA LEU A 12 -18.03 -2.30 26.56
C LEU A 12 -19.51 -1.98 26.33
N HIS A 13 -20.01 -2.35 25.15
CA HIS A 13 -21.43 -2.36 24.83
C HIS A 13 -21.94 -3.80 24.86
N SER A 14 -22.99 -4.04 25.64
CA SER A 14 -23.65 -5.34 25.71
C SER A 14 -25.08 -5.21 25.21
N PHE A 15 -25.48 -6.04 24.25
CA PHE A 15 -26.86 -6.13 23.82
C PHE A 15 -27.33 -7.59 23.76
N ILE A 16 -28.62 -7.77 23.99
CA ILE A 16 -29.25 -9.10 24.02
C ILE A 16 -29.88 -9.35 22.65
N SER A 17 -29.44 -10.41 21.98
CA SER A 17 -30.03 -10.89 20.73
C SER A 17 -30.59 -12.29 20.96
N GLY A 18 -31.92 -12.40 21.06
CA GLY A 18 -32.59 -13.65 21.43
C GLY A 18 -32.21 -14.09 22.85
N PHE A 19 -31.54 -15.25 22.98
CA PHE A 19 -31.06 -15.80 24.26
C PHE A 19 -29.57 -15.57 24.52
N GLU A 20 -28.87 -14.87 23.62
CA GLU A 20 -27.43 -14.62 23.73
C GLU A 20 -27.15 -13.16 24.11
N THR A 21 -26.11 -12.96 24.95
CA THR A 21 -25.55 -11.64 25.23
C THR A 21 -24.33 -11.45 24.35
N ILE A 22 -24.39 -10.47 23.45
CA ILE A 22 -23.28 -10.08 22.61
C ILE A 22 -22.58 -8.91 23.30
N ASN A 23 -21.27 -9.04 23.47
CA ASN A 23 -20.40 -8.01 24.03
C ASN A 23 -19.53 -7.46 22.90
N THR A 24 -19.67 -6.17 22.59
CA THR A 24 -18.78 -5.44 21.68
C THR A 24 -17.92 -4.47 22.49
N TYR A 25 -16.65 -4.34 22.12
CA TYR A 25 -15.74 -3.35 22.70
C TYR A 25 -15.47 -2.30 21.63
N GLU A 26 -15.74 -1.04 21.96
CA GLU A 26 -15.58 0.10 21.05
C GLU A 26 -14.59 1.09 21.65
N LYS A 27 -13.75 1.71 20.82
CA LYS A 27 -12.84 2.78 21.24
C LYS A 27 -12.94 3.92 20.25
N THR A 28 -13.14 5.13 20.77
CA THR A 28 -12.96 6.33 19.94
C THR A 28 -11.46 6.50 19.68
N VAL A 29 -11.09 6.51 18.41
CA VAL A 29 -9.70 6.61 17.95
C VAL A 29 -9.48 7.93 17.21
N SER A 30 -8.27 8.47 17.33
CA SER A 30 -7.83 9.61 16.50
C SER A 30 -7.61 9.21 15.04
N GLU A 31 -7.63 10.15 14.10
CA GLU A 31 -7.30 9.88 12.68
C GLU A 31 -5.93 9.20 12.54
N LYS A 32 -4.95 9.59 13.35
CA LYS A 32 -3.62 8.95 13.37
C LYS A 32 -3.66 7.49 13.82
N GLU A 33 -4.51 7.15 14.78
CA GLU A 33 -4.70 5.76 15.22
C GLU A 33 -5.46 4.95 14.16
N VAL A 34 -6.36 5.59 13.41
CA VAL A 34 -7.02 4.97 12.25
C VAL A 34 -5.99 4.70 11.15
N ASP A 35 -5.12 5.65 10.82
CA ASP A 35 -4.08 5.45 9.80
C ASP A 35 -3.09 4.34 10.19
N ALA A 36 -2.77 4.22 11.49
CA ALA A 36 -1.88 3.19 12.00
C ALA A 36 -2.41 1.76 11.89
N VAL A 37 -3.70 1.57 11.56
CA VAL A 37 -4.29 0.23 11.34
C VAL A 37 -4.47 -0.10 9.86
N PHE A 38 -3.91 0.68 8.94
CA PHE A 38 -3.85 0.34 7.51
C PHE A 38 -2.41 0.35 7.00
N ASP A 39 -2.05 -0.66 6.21
CA ASP A 39 -0.87 -0.63 5.35
C ASP A 39 -1.25 0.03 4.03
N GLU A 40 -0.45 0.99 3.58
CA GLU A 40 -0.60 1.60 2.26
C GLU A 40 0.41 0.98 1.28
N GLU A 41 -0.09 0.41 0.20
CA GLU A 41 0.69 -0.07 -0.92
C GLU A 41 0.55 0.89 -2.10
N ILE A 42 1.67 1.33 -2.67
CA ILE A 42 1.71 2.25 -3.80
C ILE A 42 2.00 1.43 -5.07
N PHE A 43 1.16 1.56 -6.09
CA PHE A 43 1.35 0.89 -7.38
C PHE A 43 1.51 1.90 -8.51
N ILE A 44 2.48 1.66 -9.39
CA ILE A 44 2.69 2.36 -10.65
C ILE A 44 1.97 1.61 -11.76
N ARG A 45 1.09 2.27 -12.51
CA ARG A 45 0.53 1.71 -13.74
C ARG A 45 1.38 2.09 -14.94
N TYR A 46 1.88 1.08 -15.66
CA TYR A 46 2.67 1.23 -16.88
C TYR A 46 2.30 0.12 -17.87
N LEU A 47 1.99 0.50 -19.11
CA LEU A 47 1.59 -0.45 -20.17
C LEU A 47 0.47 -1.42 -19.72
N LEU A 48 -0.56 -0.88 -19.05
CA LEU A 48 -1.71 -1.63 -18.53
C LEU A 48 -1.39 -2.65 -17.42
N ASN A 49 -0.18 -2.61 -16.86
CA ASN A 49 0.23 -3.47 -15.75
C ASN A 49 0.53 -2.63 -14.50
N ASP A 50 0.22 -3.18 -13.33
CA ASP A 50 0.43 -2.54 -12.04
C ASP A 50 1.71 -3.12 -11.39
N TYR A 51 2.63 -2.24 -11.03
CA TYR A 51 3.90 -2.57 -10.39
C TYR A 51 3.92 -1.94 -9.00
N CYS A 52 4.09 -2.75 -7.96
CA CYS A 52 4.29 -2.22 -6.61
C CYS A 52 5.55 -1.34 -6.59
N LEU A 53 5.45 -0.16 -6.01
CA LEU A 53 6.58 0.73 -5.78
C LEU A 53 7.22 0.34 -4.45
N PHE A 54 8.48 -0.05 -4.49
CA PHE A 54 9.24 -0.46 -3.31
C PHE A 54 10.34 0.56 -3.04
N TYR A 55 10.40 1.04 -1.81
CA TYR A 55 11.59 1.69 -1.28
C TYR A 55 12.59 0.62 -0.83
N SER A 56 13.85 0.78 -1.23
CA SER A 56 14.94 0.01 -0.64
C SER A 56 15.99 0.99 -0.16
N PRO A 57 16.38 0.96 1.12
CA PRO A 57 17.44 1.81 1.66
C PRO A 57 18.80 1.63 0.95
N ARG A 58 18.95 0.56 0.14
CA ARG A 58 20.14 0.34 -0.70
C ARG A 58 20.17 1.23 -1.94
N TYR A 59 19.05 1.79 -2.35
CA TYR A 59 18.96 2.75 -3.44
C TYR A 59 18.77 4.13 -2.79
N GLU A 60 19.87 4.89 -2.66
CA GLU A 60 19.88 6.23 -2.04
C GLU A 60 18.83 7.18 -2.65
N ASP A 61 18.48 6.94 -3.91
CA ASP A 61 17.44 7.63 -4.64
C ASP A 61 16.60 6.61 -5.42
N PHE A 62 15.27 6.54 -5.19
CA PHE A 62 14.40 5.71 -6.04
C PHE A 62 13.99 6.42 -7.33
N ILE A 63 14.00 7.76 -7.34
CA ILE A 63 13.95 8.58 -8.56
C ILE A 63 15.36 8.96 -8.98
N LYS A 64 15.77 8.55 -10.18
CA LYS A 64 17.05 8.92 -10.78
C LYS A 64 16.85 9.39 -12.21
N ASP A 65 17.42 10.52 -12.58
CA ASP A 65 17.35 11.05 -13.96
C ASP A 65 15.90 11.13 -14.50
N ASN A 66 14.94 11.52 -13.64
CA ASN A 66 13.50 11.56 -13.93
C ASN A 66 12.92 10.19 -14.38
N SER A 67 13.53 9.11 -13.90
CA SER A 67 13.12 7.73 -14.07
C SER A 67 12.96 7.03 -12.73
N ILE A 68 12.13 6.00 -12.72
CA ILE A 68 11.95 5.10 -11.59
C ILE A 68 12.19 3.66 -12.03
N ARG A 69 12.64 2.83 -11.10
CA ARG A 69 12.80 1.38 -11.33
C ARG A 69 11.53 0.64 -10.94
N ILE A 70 10.94 -0.07 -11.89
CA ILE A 70 9.89 -1.05 -11.64
C ILE A 70 10.47 -2.47 -11.66
N LEU A 71 9.91 -3.36 -10.84
CA LEU A 71 10.31 -4.78 -10.79
C LEU A 71 9.13 -5.69 -11.13
N THR A 72 9.42 -6.85 -11.68
CA THR A 72 8.46 -7.93 -11.88
C THR A 72 9.14 -9.28 -11.70
N THR A 73 8.37 -10.26 -11.24
CA THR A 73 8.78 -11.68 -11.20
C THR A 73 8.18 -12.48 -12.36
N ASN A 74 7.31 -11.87 -13.16
CA ASN A 74 6.70 -12.49 -14.33
C ASN A 74 7.69 -12.46 -15.51
N SER A 75 8.21 -13.64 -15.87
CA SER A 75 9.19 -13.81 -16.94
C SER A 75 8.63 -13.51 -18.34
N GLU A 76 7.36 -13.84 -18.59
CA GLU A 76 6.70 -13.59 -19.88
C GLU A 76 6.51 -12.08 -20.10
N LEU A 77 6.04 -11.38 -19.06
CA LEU A 77 5.91 -9.93 -19.06
C LEU A 77 7.29 -9.26 -19.24
N ALA A 78 8.28 -9.73 -18.48
CA ALA A 78 9.65 -9.22 -18.55
C ALA A 78 10.23 -9.37 -19.96
N HIS A 79 9.99 -10.51 -20.60
CA HIS A 79 10.42 -10.74 -21.98
C HIS A 79 9.67 -9.83 -22.97
N THR A 80 8.34 -9.76 -22.85
CA THR A 80 7.46 -8.97 -23.74
C THR A 80 7.83 -7.49 -23.75
N TYR A 81 8.16 -6.93 -22.57
CA TYR A 81 8.44 -5.50 -22.42
C TYR A 81 9.92 -5.17 -22.23
N ASN A 82 10.83 -6.10 -22.56
CA ASN A 82 12.28 -5.92 -22.53
C ASN A 82 12.80 -5.41 -21.17
N PHE A 83 12.46 -6.12 -20.09
CA PHE A 83 13.05 -5.90 -18.77
C PHE A 83 14.44 -6.53 -18.69
N ASN A 84 15.31 -5.95 -17.88
CA ASN A 84 16.61 -6.52 -17.54
C ASN A 84 16.46 -7.54 -16.41
N ARG A 85 17.33 -8.55 -16.36
CA ARG A 85 17.38 -9.49 -15.22
C ARG A 85 18.24 -8.91 -14.11
N SER A 86 17.71 -8.84 -12.88
CA SER A 86 18.48 -8.45 -11.69
C SER A 86 19.10 -9.69 -11.04
N GLU A 87 18.24 -10.61 -10.61
CA GLU A 87 18.58 -11.84 -9.89
C GLU A 87 17.74 -13.01 -10.44
N PRO A 88 17.99 -14.27 -10.05
CA PRO A 88 17.14 -15.38 -10.45
C PRO A 88 15.66 -15.14 -10.08
N GLY A 89 14.81 -15.01 -11.10
CA GLY A 89 13.37 -14.78 -10.93
C GLY A 89 12.95 -13.33 -10.73
N VAL A 90 13.87 -12.36 -10.76
CA VAL A 90 13.57 -10.93 -10.61
C VAL A 90 14.06 -10.14 -11.81
N TYR A 91 13.15 -9.37 -12.39
CA TYR A 91 13.38 -8.53 -13.56
C TYR A 91 13.10 -7.08 -13.21
N TYR A 92 13.87 -6.15 -13.80
CA TYR A 92 13.75 -4.72 -13.55
C TYR A 92 13.74 -3.92 -14.84
N LYS A 93 13.10 -2.76 -14.81
CA LYS A 93 13.16 -1.78 -15.89
C LYS A 93 13.11 -0.39 -15.29
N ASP A 94 13.99 0.47 -15.79
CA ASP A 94 13.93 1.89 -15.49
C ASP A 94 12.99 2.53 -16.53
N ILE A 95 11.95 3.20 -16.07
CA ILE A 95 10.95 3.89 -16.90
C ILE A 95 10.94 5.37 -16.57
N LEU A 96 10.69 6.22 -17.57
CA LEU A 96 10.58 7.65 -17.36
C LEU A 96 9.25 7.98 -16.69
N ILE A 97 9.26 8.96 -15.79
CA ILE A 97 8.06 9.35 -15.03
C ILE A 97 6.88 9.71 -15.96
N HIS A 98 7.14 10.30 -17.12
CA HIS A 98 6.09 10.68 -18.08
C HIS A 98 5.46 9.47 -18.82
N GLU A 99 6.10 8.30 -18.77
CA GLU A 99 5.57 7.06 -19.32
C GLU A 99 4.57 6.38 -18.39
N ILE A 100 4.47 6.83 -17.13
CA ILE A 100 3.52 6.31 -16.15
C ILE A 100 2.11 6.80 -16.52
N ASP A 101 1.14 5.90 -16.43
CA ASP A 101 -0.26 6.19 -16.74
C ASP A 101 -0.98 6.80 -15.53
N CYS A 102 -0.82 6.19 -14.37
CA CYS A 102 -1.32 6.68 -13.08
C CYS A 102 -0.61 5.97 -11.91
N ILE A 103 -0.83 6.48 -10.70
CA ILE A 103 -0.47 5.80 -9.46
C ILE A 103 -1.75 5.35 -8.77
N ILE A 104 -1.72 4.17 -8.17
CA ILE A 104 -2.84 3.58 -7.43
C ILE A 104 -2.37 3.37 -6.00
N LEU A 105 -3.02 4.05 -5.06
CA LEU A 105 -2.78 3.87 -3.63
C LEU A 105 -3.81 2.89 -3.10
N LYS A 106 -3.36 1.79 -2.51
CA LYS A 106 -4.21 0.77 -1.90
C LYS A 106 -4.00 0.76 -0.41
N ARG A 107 -5.06 1.08 0.34
CA ARG A 107 -5.06 1.00 1.80
C ARG A 107 -5.68 -0.31 2.25
N VAL A 108 -4.89 -1.16 2.90
CA VAL A 108 -5.29 -2.49 3.36
C VAL A 108 -5.29 -2.53 4.90
N PRO A 109 -6.39 -2.92 5.57
CA PRO A 109 -6.40 -2.95 7.03
C PRO A 109 -5.46 -4.03 7.58
N ILE A 110 -4.59 -3.65 8.51
CA ILE A 110 -3.62 -4.52 9.19
C ILE A 110 -4.37 -5.62 9.95
N GLY A 111 -3.99 -6.88 9.72
CA GLY A 111 -4.57 -8.04 10.40
C GLY A 111 -5.89 -8.56 9.81
N SER A 112 -6.44 -7.91 8.78
CA SER A 112 -7.64 -8.39 8.09
C SER A 112 -7.28 -9.30 6.92
N HIS A 113 -7.19 -10.61 7.16
CA HIS A 113 -6.97 -11.60 6.10
C HIS A 113 -8.18 -11.83 5.17
N THR A 114 -9.32 -11.16 5.42
CA THR A 114 -10.62 -11.59 4.87
C THR A 114 -11.58 -10.49 4.41
N GLN A 115 -11.24 -9.19 4.44
CA GLN A 115 -12.17 -8.15 3.94
C GLN A 115 -11.52 -7.17 2.97
N ILE A 116 -11.46 -7.61 1.71
CA ILE A 116 -10.97 -6.86 0.54
C ILE A 116 -11.91 -5.69 0.17
N SER A 117 -13.11 -5.60 0.73
CA SER A 117 -14.17 -4.67 0.27
C SER A 117 -14.14 -3.27 0.90
N LEU A 118 -13.19 -2.95 1.78
CA LEU A 118 -13.07 -1.63 2.41
C LEU A 118 -11.88 -0.81 1.88
N CYS A 119 -11.08 -1.39 0.98
CA CYS A 119 -9.93 -0.70 0.40
C CYS A 119 -10.44 0.37 -0.58
N ARG A 120 -10.24 1.64 -0.24
CA ARG A 120 -10.47 2.74 -1.16
C ARG A 120 -9.21 2.89 -2.00
N ASP A 121 -9.29 2.46 -3.25
CA ASP A 121 -8.24 2.74 -4.23
C ASP A 121 -8.30 4.24 -4.57
N GLU A 122 -7.23 4.97 -4.23
CA GLU A 122 -7.04 6.33 -4.71
C GLU A 122 -6.19 6.30 -5.98
N ILE A 123 -6.60 7.07 -6.99
CA ILE A 123 -5.91 7.12 -8.27
C ILE A 123 -5.36 8.53 -8.46
N ILE A 124 -4.03 8.63 -8.49
CA ILE A 124 -3.33 9.86 -8.87
C ILE A 124 -3.19 9.82 -10.39
N VAL A 125 -3.85 10.77 -11.04
CA VAL A 125 -3.91 10.86 -12.50
C VAL A 125 -2.56 11.31 -13.06
N LYS A 126 -2.34 11.02 -14.36
CA LYS A 126 -1.08 11.24 -15.08
C LYS A 126 -0.44 12.62 -14.84
N ASP A 127 -1.25 13.67 -14.82
CA ASP A 127 -0.77 15.05 -14.67
C ASP A 127 -0.14 15.30 -13.30
N ASP A 128 -0.59 14.60 -12.26
CA ASP A 128 -0.14 14.75 -10.87
C ASP A 128 0.92 13.72 -10.46
N VAL A 129 1.17 12.69 -11.30
CA VAL A 129 2.13 11.60 -11.03
C VAL A 129 3.51 12.14 -10.66
N LYS A 130 3.99 13.13 -11.41
CA LYS A 130 5.33 13.67 -11.19
C LYS A 130 5.44 14.31 -9.81
N ASP A 131 4.52 15.20 -9.50
CA ASP A 131 4.54 15.95 -8.24
C ASP A 131 4.40 15.01 -7.05
N TYR A 132 3.55 13.99 -7.18
CA TYR A 132 3.40 12.95 -6.16
C TYR A 132 4.71 12.17 -5.92
N LEU A 133 5.35 11.65 -6.97
CA LEU A 133 6.57 10.85 -6.83
C LEU A 133 7.71 11.66 -6.21
N TYR A 134 7.88 12.91 -6.62
CA TYR A 134 8.91 13.78 -6.02
C TYR A 134 8.60 14.12 -4.56
N GLY A 135 7.32 14.32 -4.19
CA GLY A 135 6.91 14.47 -2.79
C GLY A 135 7.30 13.25 -1.95
N LEU A 136 6.93 12.06 -2.43
CA LEU A 136 7.24 10.78 -1.80
C LEU A 136 8.76 10.53 -1.67
N HIS A 137 9.53 10.90 -2.70
CA HIS A 137 10.99 10.80 -2.72
C HIS A 137 11.67 11.60 -1.63
N GLU A 138 11.19 12.81 -1.37
CA GLU A 138 11.71 13.65 -0.29
C GLU A 138 11.27 13.14 1.09
N GLU A 139 10.12 12.49 1.21
CA GLU A 139 9.67 11.85 2.45
C GLU A 139 10.51 10.62 2.80
N TRP A 140 10.78 9.74 1.84
CA TRP A 140 11.54 8.50 2.07
C TRP A 140 13.05 8.72 2.31
N LYS A 141 13.56 9.92 1.99
CA LYS A 141 14.92 10.34 2.33
C LYS A 141 15.11 10.76 3.79
N ARG A 142 14.03 11.08 4.51
CA ARG A 142 14.09 11.58 5.91
C ARG A 142 14.26 10.44 6.90
#